data_AF-A0A0M9EMR8-F1
#
_entry.id   AF-A0A0M9EMR8-F1
#
_cell.length_a   1.000
_cell.length_b   1.000
_cell.length_c   1.000
_cell.angle_alpha   90.00
_cell.angle_beta   90.00
_cell.angle_gamma   90.00
#
_symmetry.space_group_name_H-M   'P 1'
#
loop_
_entity.id
_entity.type
_entity.pdbx_description
1 polymer ?
#
loop_
_entity_poly.entity_id
_entity_poly.type
_entity_poly.pdbx_seq_one_letter_code
_entity_poly.pdbx_strand_id
1 'polypeptide(L)'
;MSDPSEKRVAEDEIHNAEGRDDGISLKDDTVLARAQLFGATPDEVIEAEEHGRTLNLNEAKELAETLVYFHEYDPNFSSESVIRLQSFIANEELFQNPEKNEEAISNIKTEISLLTINSPYPEVRAVVSNKDDPSTPAGTIRAWTIGLLFVVLQSFVNQLFSVRQPSIRLQAPVIQLLSYPLGKAWEKWLPVGKFRLFGSQVQLNPGKFNQKEHMLISIMANVSTSLPHSRYIVFTSWLKKYFDLPFTADFGFQICLALSMNLLGFGLAGLVRRFLVYPSFCIWPRSLATVALNQSLHNESGNSSVLGPFKKIYSMTRYRFFMVSFAAMFVWFWFPDLIVSALSLFNWLAWISPNNFNLTAITGVSKGLGFNPLPTFDWNIATYYIDPLLVPFHVTFNMFLGAVLGGITIIAMYWNNTYNTGYLPINTNTMFDNTGAKYNVSSRPAYLDMIYRYQLCYLDISILIYIDIDITLCLLNGYPD
;
A
#
# COMPACT_ATOMS: atom_id res chain seq x y z
N MET A 1 -15.79 49.34 31.75
CA MET A 1 -17.03 49.20 32.54
C MET A 1 -17.74 48.00 31.94
N SER A 2 -17.33 46.80 32.38
CA SER A 2 -17.81 45.53 31.82
C SER A 2 -19.20 45.20 32.34
N ASP A 3 -20.01 44.61 31.47
CA ASP A 3 -21.44 44.35 31.64
C ASP A 3 -21.69 43.35 32.79
N PRO A 4 -22.52 43.69 33.80
CA PRO A 4 -22.83 42.80 34.91
C PRO A 4 -23.62 41.53 34.53
N SER A 5 -24.07 41.40 33.28
CA SER A 5 -24.71 40.18 32.77
C SER A 5 -23.71 39.07 32.44
N GLU A 6 -22.50 39.39 31.95
CA GLU A 6 -21.45 38.39 31.66
C GLU A 6 -20.89 37.74 32.93
N LYS A 7 -20.83 38.49 34.05
CA LYS A 7 -20.39 37.93 35.33
C LYS A 7 -21.35 36.91 35.93
N ARG A 8 -22.67 37.06 35.70
CA ARG A 8 -23.67 36.11 36.22
C ARG A 8 -23.69 34.80 35.42
N VAL A 9 -23.45 34.87 34.10
CA VAL A 9 -23.34 33.67 33.26
C VAL A 9 -22.09 32.87 33.63
N ALA A 10 -20.97 33.55 33.92
CA ALA A 10 -19.75 32.89 34.38
C ALA A 10 -19.89 32.25 35.79
N GLU A 11 -20.62 32.89 36.71
CA GLU A 11 -20.87 32.35 38.05
C GLU A 11 -21.84 31.14 38.02
N ASP A 12 -22.85 31.14 37.15
CA ASP A 12 -23.77 30.00 36.98
C ASP A 12 -23.16 28.81 36.21
N GLU A 13 -22.16 29.03 35.34
CA GLU A 13 -21.38 27.96 34.71
C GLU A 13 -20.38 27.31 35.68
N ILE A 14 -19.77 28.10 36.58
CA ILE A 14 -18.88 27.57 37.62
C ILE A 14 -19.69 26.77 38.66
N HIS A 15 -20.91 27.23 39.02
CA HIS A 15 -21.72 26.53 40.01
C HIS A 15 -22.40 25.24 39.48
N ASN A 16 -22.58 25.10 38.16
CA ASN A 16 -23.04 23.86 37.52
C ASN A 16 -21.91 22.85 37.25
N ALA A 17 -20.65 23.25 37.34
CA ALA A 17 -19.50 22.35 37.22
C ALA A 17 -19.20 21.58 38.51
N GLU A 18 -19.67 22.06 39.67
CA GLU A 18 -19.49 21.39 40.97
C GLU A 18 -20.54 20.30 41.28
N GLY A 19 -21.42 19.98 40.32
CA GLY A 19 -22.59 19.10 40.54
C GLY A 19 -22.65 17.81 39.74
N ARG A 20 -21.61 17.43 38.99
CA ARG A 20 -21.57 16.13 38.28
C ARG A 20 -20.39 15.29 38.74
N ASP A 21 -20.71 14.41 39.69
CA ASP A 21 -19.94 13.23 40.08
C ASP A 21 -19.97 12.22 38.91
N ASP A 22 -19.31 12.57 37.80
CA ASP A 22 -18.89 11.62 36.78
C ASP A 22 -17.40 11.38 37.05
N GLY A 23 -17.07 10.24 37.66
CA GLY A 23 -15.72 9.84 38.06
C GLY A 23 -14.76 9.63 36.89
N ILE A 24 -14.47 10.67 36.12
CA ILE A 24 -13.35 10.77 35.18
C ILE A 24 -12.25 11.47 35.94
N SER A 25 -11.20 10.72 36.27
CA SER A 25 -10.12 11.17 37.12
C SER A 25 -9.29 12.23 36.40
N LEU A 26 -8.76 13.24 37.11
CA LEU A 26 -7.73 14.17 36.60
C LEU A 26 -6.55 13.44 35.92
N LYS A 27 -6.30 12.18 36.30
CA LYS A 27 -5.31 11.32 35.63
C LYS A 27 -5.70 10.96 34.20
N ASP A 28 -6.98 10.72 33.92
CA ASP A 28 -7.46 10.31 32.60
C ASP A 28 -7.28 11.44 31.57
N ASP A 29 -7.48 12.70 31.98
CA ASP A 29 -7.23 13.87 31.13
C ASP A 29 -5.75 14.04 30.78
N THR A 30 -4.84 13.81 31.73
CA THR A 30 -3.38 13.82 31.46
C THR A 30 -2.95 12.67 30.56
N VAL A 31 -3.52 11.48 30.71
CA VAL A 31 -3.21 10.33 29.84
C VAL A 31 -3.73 10.58 28.43
N LEU A 32 -4.94 11.14 28.29
CA LEU A 32 -5.50 11.52 26.99
C LEU A 32 -4.67 12.61 26.30
N ALA A 33 -4.20 13.61 27.04
CA ALA A 33 -3.33 14.65 26.50
C ALA A 33 -1.98 14.06 26.02
N ARG A 34 -1.37 13.15 26.80
CA ARG A 34 -0.15 12.44 26.41
C ARG A 34 -0.37 11.52 25.21
N ALA A 35 -1.50 10.82 25.16
CA ALA A 35 -1.90 9.97 24.04
C ALA A 35 -2.05 10.79 22.75
N GLN A 36 -2.65 11.98 22.82
CA GLN A 36 -2.72 12.90 21.69
C GLN A 36 -1.33 13.42 21.27
N LEU A 37 -0.48 13.79 22.24
CA LEU A 37 0.88 14.28 21.99
C LEU A 37 1.76 13.23 21.29
N PHE A 38 1.64 11.96 21.68
CA PHE A 38 2.45 10.87 21.13
C PHE A 38 1.79 10.13 19.95
N GLY A 39 0.58 10.54 19.54
CA GLY A 39 -0.19 9.83 18.52
C GLY A 39 -0.44 8.36 18.87
N ALA A 40 -0.70 8.08 20.14
CA ALA A 40 -0.86 6.74 20.70
C ALA A 40 -2.26 6.56 21.30
N THR A 41 -2.67 5.32 21.51
CA THR A 41 -3.88 5.04 22.29
C THR A 41 -3.60 5.20 23.79
N PRO A 42 -4.62 5.51 24.63
CA PRO A 42 -4.43 5.60 26.09
C PRO A 42 -3.79 4.33 26.69
N ASP A 43 -4.20 3.16 26.22
CA ASP A 43 -3.66 1.86 26.66
C ASP A 43 -2.17 1.71 26.33
N GLU A 44 -1.74 2.16 25.15
CA GLU A 44 -0.32 2.17 24.75
C GLU A 44 0.53 3.09 25.64
N VAL A 45 -0.01 4.26 26.02
CA VAL A 45 0.70 5.19 26.91
C VAL A 45 0.84 4.60 28.31
N ILE A 46 -0.19 3.91 28.81
CA ILE A 46 -0.15 3.26 30.12
C ILE A 46 0.91 2.14 30.12
N GLU A 47 0.93 1.28 29.09
CA GLU A 47 1.94 0.22 28.95
C GLU A 47 3.36 0.80 28.83
N ALA A 48 3.52 1.88 28.06
CA ALA A 48 4.79 2.58 27.93
C ALA A 48 5.23 3.25 29.24
N GLU A 49 4.30 3.76 30.05
CA GLU A 49 4.61 4.36 31.36
C GLU A 49 5.09 3.30 32.35
N GLU A 50 4.45 2.12 32.37
CA GLU A 50 4.87 1.00 33.24
C GLU A 50 6.30 0.55 32.92
N HIS A 51 6.63 0.41 31.64
CA HIS A 51 7.99 0.10 31.24
C HIS A 51 8.95 1.27 31.45
N GLY A 52 8.51 2.50 31.21
CA GLY A 52 9.28 3.72 31.46
C GLY A 52 9.77 3.83 32.90
N ARG A 53 9.00 3.32 33.87
CA ARG A 53 9.40 3.25 35.28
C ARG A 53 10.54 2.26 35.55
N THR A 54 10.69 1.23 34.72
CA THR A 54 11.77 0.24 34.84
C THR A 54 13.11 0.70 34.25
N LEU A 55 13.10 1.71 33.39
CA LEU A 55 14.30 2.21 32.70
C LEU A 55 15.18 3.09 33.60
N ASN A 56 16.47 2.79 33.62
CA ASN A 56 17.48 3.66 34.21
C ASN A 56 17.68 4.91 33.32
N LEU A 57 18.16 6.01 33.90
CA LEU A 57 18.35 7.26 33.15
C LEU A 57 19.42 7.13 32.05
N ASN A 58 20.48 6.37 32.31
CA ASN A 58 21.55 6.11 31.32
C ASN A 58 21.07 5.19 30.20
N GLU A 59 20.28 4.16 30.52
CA GLU A 59 19.65 3.29 29.51
C GLU A 59 18.67 4.07 28.63
N ALA A 60 17.88 4.96 29.22
CA ALA A 60 17.00 5.86 28.47
C ALA A 60 17.80 6.77 27.52
N LYS A 61 18.98 7.26 27.94
CA LYS A 61 19.86 8.03 27.07
C LYS A 61 20.39 7.21 25.89
N GLU A 62 20.88 6.00 26.13
CA GLU A 62 21.40 5.10 25.08
C GLU A 62 20.30 4.74 24.06
N LEU A 63 19.08 4.47 24.54
CA LEU A 63 17.92 4.22 23.68
C LEU A 63 17.53 5.48 22.88
N ALA A 64 17.55 6.67 23.49
CA ALA A 64 17.28 7.92 22.79
C ALA A 64 18.33 8.19 21.69
N GLU A 65 19.61 7.98 21.97
CA GLU A 65 20.69 8.12 20.99
C GLU A 65 20.50 7.14 19.81
N THR A 66 20.12 5.90 20.12
CA THR A 66 19.81 4.88 19.10
C THR A 66 18.61 5.30 18.24
N LEU A 67 17.53 5.79 18.86
CA LEU A 67 16.34 6.25 18.16
C LEU A 67 16.64 7.43 17.24
N VAL A 68 17.39 8.42 17.73
CA VAL A 68 17.80 9.58 16.91
C VAL A 68 18.67 9.12 15.75
N TYR A 69 19.68 8.26 15.99
CA TYR A 69 20.55 7.76 14.93
C TYR A 69 19.79 7.08 13.78
N PHE A 70 18.78 6.27 14.09
CA PHE A 70 18.00 5.56 13.07
C PHE A 70 16.92 6.41 12.40
N HIS A 71 16.36 7.42 13.09
CA HIS A 71 15.16 8.14 12.63
C HIS A 71 15.38 9.63 12.35
N GLU A 72 16.60 10.17 12.49
CA GLU A 72 16.91 11.58 12.22
C GLU A 72 16.51 12.02 10.81
N TYR A 73 16.75 11.16 9.81
CA TYR A 73 16.45 11.43 8.40
C TYR A 73 15.22 10.70 7.87
N ASP A 74 14.38 10.17 8.76
CA ASP A 74 13.20 9.40 8.37
C ASP A 74 12.00 10.34 8.16
N PRO A 75 11.48 10.47 6.92
CA PRO A 75 10.33 11.33 6.63
C PRO A 75 9.02 10.85 7.25
N ASN A 76 8.94 9.58 7.66
CA ASN A 76 7.74 9.01 8.28
C ASN A 76 7.75 9.14 9.81
N PHE A 77 8.86 9.59 10.40
CA PHE A 77 8.99 9.75 11.84
C PHE A 77 8.66 11.19 12.27
N SER A 78 8.09 11.35 13.46
CA SER A 78 7.69 12.67 13.96
C SER A 78 8.91 13.55 14.22
N SER A 79 9.03 14.65 13.46
CA SER A 79 10.12 15.61 13.63
C SER A 79 10.12 16.23 15.03
N GLU A 80 8.94 16.41 15.64
CA GLU A 80 8.82 16.91 17.01
C GLU A 80 9.40 15.92 18.03
N SER A 81 9.21 14.61 17.82
CA SER A 81 9.80 13.57 18.68
C SER A 81 11.32 13.56 18.55
N VAL A 82 11.89 13.72 17.34
CA VAL A 82 13.35 13.82 17.16
C VAL A 82 13.90 15.01 17.93
N ILE A 83 13.29 16.18 17.79
CA ILE A 83 13.72 17.40 18.49
C ILE A 83 13.66 17.22 20.01
N ARG A 84 12.59 16.59 20.54
CA ARG A 84 12.48 16.29 21.98
C ARG A 84 13.58 15.33 22.44
N LEU A 85 13.85 14.26 21.70
CA LEU A 85 14.91 13.30 22.03
C LEU A 85 16.31 13.93 21.95
N GLN A 86 16.60 14.75 20.94
CA GLN A 86 17.86 15.49 20.84
C GLN A 86 18.02 16.48 22.01
N SER A 87 16.95 17.19 22.39
CA SER A 87 16.97 18.08 23.54
C SER A 87 17.25 17.33 24.85
N PHE A 88 16.72 16.11 24.99
CA PHE A 88 16.99 15.25 26.15
C PHE A 88 18.46 14.83 26.23
N ILE A 89 19.05 14.42 25.09
CA ILE A 89 20.44 13.99 25.01
C ILE A 89 21.40 15.15 25.30
N ALA A 90 21.09 16.35 24.80
CA ALA A 90 21.92 17.55 24.94
C ALA A 90 21.84 18.20 26.35
N ASN A 91 20.76 17.98 27.09
CA ASN A 91 20.54 18.60 28.39
C ASN A 91 21.29 17.88 29.52
N GLU A 92 22.58 18.22 29.71
CA GLU A 92 23.41 17.66 30.79
C GLU A 92 22.86 17.93 32.21
N GLU A 93 22.08 19.00 32.40
CA GLU A 93 21.47 19.34 33.70
C GLU A 93 20.45 18.29 34.17
N LEU A 94 19.78 17.59 33.25
CA LEU A 94 18.82 16.51 33.59
C LEU A 94 19.51 15.31 34.22
N PHE A 95 20.78 15.08 33.88
CA PHE A 95 21.59 13.98 34.41
C PHE A 95 22.29 14.35 35.72
N GLN A 96 22.57 15.64 35.94
CA GLN A 96 23.23 16.12 37.17
C GLN A 96 22.24 16.35 38.31
N ASN A 97 21.01 16.81 38.04
CA ASN A 97 19.97 17.07 39.05
C ASN A 97 18.62 16.44 38.67
N PRO A 98 18.45 15.12 38.83
CA PRO A 98 17.23 14.41 38.41
C PRO A 98 15.97 14.85 39.18
N GLU A 99 16.11 15.22 40.45
CA GLU A 99 14.99 15.52 41.35
C GLU A 99 14.21 16.79 41.00
N LYS A 100 14.82 17.75 40.28
CA LYS A 100 14.13 18.99 39.87
C LYS A 100 13.26 18.83 38.63
N ASN A 101 13.50 17.80 37.82
CA ASN A 101 12.90 17.60 36.51
C ASN A 101 12.23 16.22 36.36
N GLU A 102 11.73 15.66 37.46
CA GLU A 102 11.19 14.30 37.52
C GLU A 102 10.04 14.07 36.51
N GLU A 103 9.15 15.05 36.34
CA GLU A 103 8.04 14.97 35.38
C GLU A 103 8.53 14.95 33.93
N ALA A 104 9.50 15.79 33.57
CA ALA A 104 10.07 15.82 32.23
C ALA A 104 10.81 14.52 31.90
N ILE A 105 11.56 13.98 32.87
CA ILE A 105 12.25 12.68 32.74
C ILE A 105 11.22 11.55 32.58
N SER A 106 10.14 11.56 33.35
CA SER A 106 9.08 10.55 33.26
C SER A 106 8.37 10.59 31.90
N ASN A 107 8.06 11.78 31.38
CA ASN A 107 7.45 11.95 30.07
C ASN A 107 8.35 11.42 28.95
N ILE A 108 9.64 11.76 28.99
CA ILE A 108 10.60 11.32 27.97
C ILE A 108 10.86 9.81 28.07
N LYS A 109 10.96 9.24 29.29
CA LYS A 109 11.06 7.78 29.46
C LYS A 109 9.82 7.04 28.92
N THR A 110 8.64 7.64 29.07
CA THR A 110 7.40 7.11 28.50
C THR A 110 7.43 7.17 26.98
N GLU A 111 7.86 8.30 26.39
CA GLU A 111 8.02 8.44 24.94
C GLU A 111 9.04 7.44 24.37
N ILE A 112 10.22 7.32 24.99
CA ILE A 112 11.25 6.35 24.60
C ILE A 112 10.69 4.92 24.70
N SER A 113 10.00 4.59 25.79
CA SER A 113 9.40 3.27 25.98
C SER A 113 8.35 2.96 24.92
N LEU A 114 7.50 3.93 24.59
CA LEU A 114 6.49 3.80 23.54
C LEU A 114 7.15 3.51 22.19
N LEU A 115 8.22 4.24 21.84
CA LEU A 115 8.92 4.11 20.58
C LEU A 115 9.80 2.84 20.47
N THR A 116 10.15 2.24 21.61
CA THR A 116 11.03 1.05 21.66
C THR A 116 10.25 -0.26 21.78
N ILE A 117 9.21 -0.30 22.60
CA ILE A 117 8.39 -1.51 22.85
C ILE A 117 7.39 -1.73 21.74
N ASN A 118 6.86 -0.64 21.19
CA ASN A 118 5.95 -0.66 20.07
C ASN A 118 6.64 -0.12 18.82
N SER A 119 5.99 -0.30 17.66
CA SER A 119 6.47 0.36 16.45
C SER A 119 6.47 1.88 16.65
N PRO A 120 7.51 2.61 16.23
CA PRO A 120 7.53 4.07 16.32
C PRO A 120 6.41 4.71 15.47
N TYR A 121 5.93 4.01 14.44
CA TYR A 121 4.90 4.50 13.52
C TYR A 121 3.49 4.18 14.02
N PRO A 122 2.64 5.19 14.24
CA PRO A 122 1.25 5.00 14.69
C PRO A 122 0.44 4.09 13.75
N GLU A 123 0.65 4.17 12.44
CA GLU A 123 -0.08 3.39 11.44
C GLU A 123 0.24 1.89 11.55
N VAL A 124 1.47 1.56 11.92
CA VAL A 124 1.90 0.18 12.14
C VAL A 124 1.34 -0.33 13.47
N ARG A 125 1.40 0.48 14.55
CA ARG A 125 0.84 0.12 15.87
C ARG A 125 -0.66 -0.13 15.81
N ALA A 126 -1.39 0.66 15.04
CA ALA A 126 -2.84 0.52 14.89
C ALA A 126 -3.26 -0.82 14.24
N VAL A 127 -2.34 -1.46 13.52
CA VAL A 127 -2.62 -2.62 12.66
C VAL A 127 -1.95 -3.89 13.16
N VAL A 128 -0.78 -3.78 13.79
CA VAL A 128 0.07 -4.91 14.16
C VAL A 128 0.30 -4.90 15.67
N SER A 129 -0.04 -6.01 16.33
CA SER A 129 0.29 -6.24 17.74
C SER A 129 1.81 -6.41 17.92
N ASN A 130 2.36 -5.80 18.97
CA ASN A 130 3.75 -6.03 19.41
C ASN A 130 3.94 -7.39 20.10
N LYS A 131 2.84 -8.05 20.51
CA LYS A 131 2.84 -9.35 21.18
C LYS A 131 2.60 -10.47 20.17
N ASP A 132 3.48 -11.48 20.18
CA ASP A 132 3.34 -12.73 19.43
C ASP A 132 3.34 -13.95 20.36
N ASP A 133 2.58 -14.98 20.00
CA ASP A 133 2.63 -16.30 20.64
C ASP A 133 3.39 -17.29 19.74
N PRO A 134 4.63 -17.68 20.09
CA PRO A 134 5.44 -18.61 19.29
C PRO A 134 4.87 -20.02 19.20
N SER A 135 3.96 -20.41 20.11
CA SER A 135 3.39 -21.76 20.16
C SER A 135 2.26 -21.99 19.13
N THR A 136 1.68 -20.91 18.61
CA THR A 136 0.58 -20.98 17.63
C THR A 136 1.07 -21.52 16.27
N PRO A 137 0.47 -22.59 15.72
CA PRO A 137 0.95 -23.23 14.50
C PRO A 137 0.64 -22.39 13.25
N ALA A 138 1.63 -22.16 12.38
CA ALA A 138 1.44 -21.39 11.15
C ALA A 138 1.37 -22.27 9.87
N GLY A 139 2.34 -23.18 9.72
CA GLY A 139 2.52 -24.01 8.52
C GLY A 139 1.74 -25.33 8.55
N THR A 140 0.42 -25.28 8.60
CA THR A 140 -0.45 -26.46 8.75
C THR A 140 -0.87 -27.03 7.39
N ILE A 141 -1.28 -28.30 7.30
CA ILE A 141 -1.82 -28.87 6.04
C ILE A 141 -2.98 -28.01 5.54
N ARG A 142 -3.89 -27.61 6.44
CA ARG A 142 -5.03 -26.73 6.13
C ARG A 142 -4.58 -25.47 5.40
N ALA A 143 -3.58 -24.74 5.94
CA ALA A 143 -3.07 -23.52 5.33
C ALA A 143 -2.45 -23.78 3.94
N TRP A 144 -1.64 -24.83 3.80
CA TRP A 144 -1.03 -25.19 2.52
C TRP A 144 -2.05 -25.62 1.47
N THR A 145 -3.03 -26.45 1.83
CA THR A 145 -4.06 -26.92 0.88
C THR A 145 -4.94 -25.77 0.39
N ILE A 146 -5.44 -24.93 1.31
CA ILE A 146 -6.27 -23.78 0.93
C ILE A 146 -5.44 -22.75 0.15
N GLY A 147 -4.21 -22.47 0.59
CA GLY A 147 -3.30 -21.54 -0.07
C GLY A 147 -2.95 -21.97 -1.49
N LEU A 148 -2.51 -23.22 -1.70
CA LEU A 148 -2.17 -23.73 -3.02
C LEU A 148 -3.36 -23.75 -3.97
N LEU A 149 -4.56 -24.13 -3.46
CA LEU A 149 -5.78 -24.10 -4.25
C LEU A 149 -6.05 -22.68 -4.79
N PHE A 150 -6.00 -21.68 -3.92
CA PHE A 150 -6.23 -20.31 -4.34
C PHE A 150 -5.12 -19.75 -5.21
N VAL A 151 -3.86 -20.12 -5.01
CA VAL A 151 -2.76 -19.74 -5.90
C VAL A 151 -3.03 -20.19 -7.34
N VAL A 152 -3.46 -21.44 -7.53
CA VAL A 152 -3.79 -21.97 -8.87
C VAL A 152 -4.99 -21.24 -9.47
N LEU A 153 -6.08 -21.11 -8.70
CA LEU A 153 -7.29 -20.43 -9.16
C LEU A 153 -7.04 -18.96 -9.51
N GLN A 154 -6.35 -18.23 -8.62
CA GLN A 154 -6.04 -16.82 -8.79
C GLN A 154 -5.12 -16.59 -10.00
N SER A 155 -4.06 -17.39 -10.15
CA SER A 155 -3.15 -17.31 -11.30
C SER A 155 -3.90 -17.55 -12.62
N PHE A 156 -4.78 -18.55 -12.64
CA PHE A 156 -5.60 -18.86 -13.81
C PHE A 156 -6.54 -17.71 -14.18
N VAL A 157 -7.30 -17.19 -13.22
CA VAL A 157 -8.24 -16.08 -13.42
C VAL A 157 -7.50 -14.83 -13.88
N ASN A 158 -6.41 -14.46 -13.21
CA ASN A 158 -5.62 -13.29 -13.57
C ASN A 158 -5.01 -13.41 -14.97
N GLN A 159 -4.47 -14.58 -15.31
CA GLN A 159 -3.92 -14.82 -16.64
C GLN A 159 -5.01 -14.77 -17.73
N LEU A 160 -6.19 -15.33 -17.47
CA LEU A 160 -7.33 -15.31 -18.39
C LEU A 160 -7.78 -13.88 -18.70
N PHE A 161 -7.91 -13.02 -17.68
CA PHE A 161 -8.35 -11.63 -17.84
C PHE A 161 -7.23 -10.66 -18.22
N SER A 162 -5.97 -11.13 -18.29
CA SER A 162 -4.80 -10.30 -18.60
C SER A 162 -4.77 -9.72 -20.01
N VAL A 163 -5.57 -10.25 -20.93
CA VAL A 163 -5.68 -9.81 -22.33
C VAL A 163 -6.81 -8.78 -22.49
N ARG A 164 -7.68 -8.62 -21.48
CA ARG A 164 -8.76 -7.63 -21.47
C ARG A 164 -8.19 -6.23 -21.15
N GLN A 165 -8.79 -5.20 -21.74
CA GLN A 165 -8.55 -3.79 -21.43
C GLN A 165 -9.88 -3.13 -21.01
N PRO A 166 -9.99 -2.56 -19.80
CA PRO A 166 -9.01 -2.64 -18.70
C PRO A 166 -8.85 -4.08 -18.18
N SER A 167 -7.67 -4.41 -17.64
CA SER A 167 -7.42 -5.75 -17.11
C SER A 167 -8.09 -5.93 -15.76
N ILE A 168 -8.88 -7.00 -15.60
CA ILE A 168 -9.45 -7.37 -14.29
C ILE A 168 -8.45 -8.25 -13.56
N ARG A 169 -8.15 -7.90 -12.30
CA ARG A 169 -7.22 -8.65 -11.46
C ARG A 169 -7.86 -8.99 -10.13
N LEU A 170 -7.82 -10.27 -9.79
CA LEU A 170 -8.12 -10.77 -8.47
C LEU A 170 -6.90 -10.53 -7.55
N GLN A 171 -7.08 -9.66 -6.57
CA GLN A 171 -6.06 -9.28 -5.60
C GLN A 171 -6.09 -10.17 -4.35
N ALA A 172 -4.97 -10.23 -3.63
CA ALA A 172 -4.82 -11.02 -2.41
C ALA A 172 -5.87 -10.79 -1.30
N PRO A 173 -6.35 -9.55 -1.03
CA PRO A 173 -7.36 -9.31 0.01
C PRO A 173 -8.70 -10.04 -0.25
N VAL A 174 -9.06 -10.26 -1.52
CA VAL A 174 -10.28 -11.02 -1.87
C VAL A 174 -10.09 -12.49 -1.50
N ILE A 175 -8.93 -13.06 -1.80
CA ILE A 175 -8.60 -14.44 -1.42
C ILE A 175 -8.56 -14.60 0.10
N GLN A 176 -7.98 -13.64 0.81
CA GLN A 176 -7.99 -13.60 2.26
C GLN A 176 -9.43 -13.69 2.80
N LEU A 177 -10.33 -12.83 2.32
CA LEU A 177 -11.75 -12.85 2.72
C LEU A 177 -12.43 -14.20 2.43
N LEU A 178 -12.17 -14.80 1.26
CA LEU A 178 -12.75 -16.10 0.87
C LEU A 178 -12.12 -17.28 1.62
N SER A 179 -10.87 -17.16 2.06
CA SER A 179 -10.18 -18.21 2.78
C SER A 179 -10.63 -18.34 4.23
N TYR A 180 -11.11 -17.26 4.85
CA TYR A 180 -11.63 -17.27 6.22
C TYR A 180 -12.79 -18.25 6.44
N PRO A 181 -13.92 -18.20 5.69
CA PRO A 181 -15.01 -19.15 5.85
C PRO A 181 -14.59 -20.58 5.50
N LEU A 182 -13.68 -20.78 4.54
CA LEU A 182 -13.14 -22.11 4.23
C LEU A 182 -12.27 -22.66 5.36
N GLY A 183 -11.45 -21.82 6.00
CA GLY A 183 -10.66 -22.17 7.17
C GLY A 183 -11.53 -22.57 8.37
N LYS A 184 -12.60 -21.81 8.62
CA LYS A 184 -13.61 -22.12 9.65
C LYS A 184 -14.43 -23.37 9.33
N ALA A 185 -14.76 -23.59 8.05
CA ALA A 185 -15.43 -24.81 7.61
C ALA A 185 -14.51 -26.03 7.80
N TRP A 186 -13.23 -25.92 7.47
CA TRP A 186 -12.23 -26.97 7.70
C TRP A 186 -12.07 -27.28 9.19
N GLU A 187 -12.01 -26.24 10.04
CA GLU A 187 -12.00 -26.37 11.49
C GLU A 187 -13.19 -27.21 11.99
N LYS A 188 -14.39 -26.95 11.47
CA LYS A 188 -15.64 -27.58 11.93
C LYS A 188 -15.89 -28.98 11.35
N TRP A 189 -15.48 -29.23 10.10
CA TRP A 189 -15.87 -30.44 9.37
C TRP A 189 -14.83 -31.56 9.41
N LEU A 190 -13.55 -31.25 9.61
CA LEU A 190 -12.49 -32.27 9.62
C LEU A 190 -12.14 -32.76 11.02
N PRO A 191 -11.95 -34.09 11.20
CA PRO A 191 -11.63 -34.66 12.49
C PRO A 191 -10.27 -34.19 12.99
N VAL A 192 -10.21 -33.88 14.29
CA VAL A 192 -8.97 -33.56 14.99
C VAL A 192 -8.19 -34.87 15.19
N GLY A 193 -7.08 -35.04 14.48
CA GLY A 193 -6.30 -36.26 14.52
C GLY A 193 -4.87 -36.09 14.01
N LYS A 194 -3.94 -36.85 14.62
CA LYS A 194 -2.55 -36.99 14.19
C LYS A 194 -2.44 -38.22 13.29
N PHE A 195 -2.06 -38.02 12.03
CA PHE A 195 -1.82 -39.10 11.09
C PHE A 195 -0.32 -39.24 10.85
N ARG A 196 0.20 -40.46 10.73
CA ARG A 196 1.59 -40.68 10.34
C ARG A 196 1.66 -40.74 8.82
N LEU A 197 2.28 -39.73 8.20
CA LEU A 197 2.55 -39.69 6.77
C LEU A 197 4.07 -39.71 6.57
N PHE A 198 4.59 -40.70 5.84
CA PHE A 198 6.04 -40.84 5.54
C PHE A 198 6.97 -40.70 6.77
N GLY A 199 6.58 -41.27 7.91
CA GLY A 199 7.37 -41.23 9.15
C GLY A 199 7.21 -39.94 9.97
N SER A 200 6.57 -38.89 9.44
CA SER A 200 6.23 -37.66 10.17
C SER A 200 4.81 -37.72 10.75
N GLN A 201 4.64 -37.25 11.99
CA GLN A 201 3.30 -37.07 12.58
C GLN A 201 2.72 -35.76 12.08
N VAL A 202 1.76 -35.84 11.17
CA VAL A 202 1.09 -34.67 10.59
C VAL A 202 -0.32 -34.55 11.15
N GLN A 203 -0.67 -33.36 11.60
CA GLN A 203 -1.98 -33.07 12.16
C GLN A 203 -2.87 -32.48 11.06
N LEU A 204 -3.94 -33.19 10.69
CA LEU A 204 -4.84 -32.79 9.59
C LEU A 204 -5.70 -31.59 9.97
N ASN A 205 -6.14 -31.53 11.22
CA ASN A 205 -6.82 -30.40 11.82
C ASN A 205 -6.11 -30.01 13.13
N PRO A 206 -5.37 -28.89 13.16
CA PRO A 206 -4.65 -28.43 14.35
C PRO A 206 -5.56 -27.76 15.38
N GLY A 207 -6.86 -27.63 15.10
CA GLY A 207 -7.84 -26.98 15.96
C GLY A 207 -8.35 -25.67 15.36
N LYS A 208 -8.54 -24.65 16.21
CA LYS A 208 -9.11 -23.35 15.80
C LYS A 208 -8.32 -22.74 14.65
N PHE A 209 -9.01 -22.21 13.65
CA PHE A 209 -8.38 -21.47 12.56
C PHE A 209 -7.79 -20.18 13.11
N ASN A 210 -6.47 -20.04 13.04
CA ASN A 210 -5.74 -18.94 13.66
C ASN A 210 -5.31 -17.87 12.64
N GLN A 211 -4.87 -16.72 13.16
CA GLN A 211 -4.42 -15.59 12.36
C GLN A 211 -3.16 -15.91 11.53
N LYS A 212 -2.25 -16.78 12.04
CA LYS A 212 -0.98 -17.13 11.38
C LYS A 212 -1.18 -17.99 10.14
N GLU A 213 -2.02 -19.03 10.22
CA GLU A 213 -2.43 -19.86 9.09
C GLU A 213 -3.12 -19.01 8.02
N HIS A 214 -3.99 -18.11 8.45
CA HIS A 214 -4.69 -17.20 7.54
C HIS A 214 -3.74 -16.21 6.85
N MET A 215 -2.75 -15.72 7.58
CA MET A 215 -1.71 -14.86 7.02
C MET A 215 -0.86 -15.62 6.00
N LEU A 216 -0.49 -16.88 6.29
CA LEU A 216 0.26 -17.72 5.36
C LEU A 216 -0.49 -17.92 4.03
N ILE A 217 -1.80 -18.23 4.09
CA ILE A 217 -2.65 -18.31 2.89
C ILE A 217 -2.62 -16.99 2.10
N SER A 218 -2.72 -15.86 2.80
CA SER A 218 -2.72 -14.53 2.19
C SER A 218 -1.38 -14.19 1.52
N ILE A 219 -0.25 -14.59 2.12
CA ILE A 219 1.09 -14.44 1.53
C ILE A 219 1.20 -15.25 0.25
N MET A 220 0.73 -16.51 0.25
CA MET A 220 0.73 -17.35 -0.95
C MET A 220 -0.10 -16.73 -2.08
N ALA A 221 -1.30 -16.23 -1.75
CA ALA A 221 -2.17 -15.52 -2.69
C ALA A 221 -1.51 -14.26 -3.26
N ASN A 222 -0.82 -13.48 -2.43
CA ASN A 222 -0.11 -12.27 -2.87
C ASN A 222 0.94 -12.58 -3.93
N VAL A 223 1.76 -13.62 -3.72
CA VAL A 223 2.77 -14.05 -4.71
C VAL A 223 2.12 -14.39 -6.07
N SER A 224 0.91 -14.94 -6.07
CA SER A 224 0.17 -15.28 -7.30
C SER A 224 -0.57 -14.12 -7.97
N THR A 225 -0.56 -12.92 -7.37
CA THR A 225 -1.23 -11.74 -7.93
C THR A 225 -0.47 -11.19 -9.14
N SER A 226 0.87 -11.27 -9.13
CA SER A 226 1.71 -10.81 -10.23
C SER A 226 1.83 -11.88 -11.30
N LEU A 227 1.55 -11.50 -12.55
CA LEU A 227 1.72 -12.41 -13.69
C LEU A 227 3.17 -12.41 -14.16
N PRO A 228 3.73 -13.57 -14.54
CA PRO A 228 5.10 -13.64 -15.03
C PRO A 228 5.34 -12.75 -16.25
N HIS A 229 6.43 -11.98 -16.23
CA HIS A 229 6.85 -11.15 -17.37
C HIS A 229 7.15 -11.98 -18.63
N SER A 230 7.46 -13.27 -18.47
CA SER A 230 7.64 -14.22 -19.57
C SER A 230 6.44 -14.25 -20.52
N ARG A 231 5.23 -13.93 -20.05
CA ARG A 231 4.02 -13.81 -20.88
C ARG A 231 4.22 -12.85 -22.06
N TYR A 232 4.88 -11.70 -21.84
CA TYR A 232 5.12 -10.73 -22.91
C TYR A 232 6.08 -11.27 -23.96
N ILE A 233 7.10 -12.02 -23.53
CA ILE A 233 8.06 -12.69 -24.42
C ILE A 233 7.35 -13.74 -25.27
N VAL A 234 6.50 -14.57 -24.64
CA VAL A 234 5.74 -15.60 -25.33
C VAL A 234 4.78 -14.98 -26.35
N PHE A 235 3.98 -13.98 -25.96
CA PHE A 235 3.05 -13.33 -26.89
C PHE A 235 3.78 -12.65 -28.05
N THR A 236 4.82 -11.86 -27.77
CA THR A 236 5.53 -11.16 -28.84
C THR A 236 6.24 -12.14 -29.77
N SER A 237 6.84 -13.21 -29.23
CA SER A 237 7.54 -14.22 -30.03
C SER A 237 6.58 -15.05 -30.89
N TRP A 238 5.43 -15.45 -30.34
CA TRP A 238 4.50 -16.37 -31.00
C TRP A 238 3.60 -15.71 -32.05
N LEU A 239 3.12 -14.48 -31.79
CA LEU A 239 2.13 -13.85 -32.66
C LEU A 239 2.69 -13.55 -34.06
N LYS A 240 1.95 -13.97 -35.10
CA LYS A 240 2.24 -13.71 -36.52
C LYS A 240 2.50 -12.24 -36.88
N LYS A 241 1.87 -11.33 -36.14
CA LYS A 241 2.02 -9.88 -36.34
C LYS A 241 3.41 -9.38 -35.91
N TYR A 242 4.08 -10.11 -35.02
CA TYR A 242 5.37 -9.76 -34.45
C TYR A 242 6.44 -10.70 -35.02
N PHE A 243 6.97 -11.65 -34.24
CA PHE A 243 8.11 -12.46 -34.65
C PHE A 243 7.77 -13.81 -35.31
N ASP A 244 6.52 -14.28 -35.20
CA ASP A 244 6.05 -15.55 -35.80
C ASP A 244 6.97 -16.75 -35.53
N LEU A 245 7.40 -16.93 -34.28
CA LEU A 245 8.25 -18.04 -33.83
C LEU A 245 7.41 -19.16 -33.21
N PRO A 246 7.03 -20.21 -33.97
CA PRO A 246 6.06 -21.20 -33.52
C PRO A 246 6.56 -22.06 -32.34
N PHE A 247 7.88 -22.27 -32.20
CA PHE A 247 8.45 -23.05 -31.09
C PHE A 247 8.14 -22.45 -29.71
N THR A 248 7.83 -21.15 -29.64
CA THR A 248 7.46 -20.49 -28.38
C THR A 248 6.07 -20.90 -27.85
N ALA A 249 5.28 -21.59 -28.69
CA ALA A 249 4.02 -22.20 -28.28
C ALA A 249 4.21 -23.47 -27.43
N ASP A 250 5.39 -24.09 -27.48
CA ASP A 250 5.63 -25.37 -26.81
C ASP A 250 5.54 -25.23 -25.29
N PHE A 251 4.79 -26.13 -24.67
CA PHE A 251 4.52 -26.11 -23.23
C PHE A 251 5.81 -26.16 -22.39
N GLY A 252 6.76 -27.00 -22.79
CA GLY A 252 8.05 -27.13 -22.11
C GLY A 252 8.86 -25.83 -22.17
N PHE A 253 8.86 -25.14 -23.31
CA PHE A 253 9.54 -23.85 -23.46
C PHE A 253 8.93 -22.80 -22.53
N GLN A 254 7.59 -22.72 -22.48
CA GLN A 254 6.89 -21.75 -21.62
C GLN A 254 7.15 -22.01 -20.13
N ILE A 255 7.15 -23.26 -19.69
CA ILE A 255 7.48 -23.62 -18.30
C ILE A 255 8.92 -23.25 -17.98
N CYS A 256 9.88 -23.68 -18.80
CA CYS A 256 11.29 -23.40 -18.55
C CYS A 256 11.58 -21.90 -18.52
N LEU A 257 10.99 -21.13 -19.45
CA LEU A 257 11.11 -19.67 -19.50
C LEU A 257 10.45 -19.00 -18.28
N ALA A 258 9.24 -19.41 -17.91
CA ALA A 258 8.57 -18.85 -16.75
C ALA A 258 9.29 -19.19 -15.43
N LEU A 259 9.78 -20.43 -15.29
CA LEU A 259 10.50 -20.87 -14.10
C LEU A 259 11.84 -20.15 -13.97
N SER A 260 12.61 -20.04 -15.06
CA SER A 260 13.92 -19.35 -15.03
C SER A 260 13.79 -17.88 -14.63
N MET A 261 12.82 -17.15 -15.20
CA MET A 261 12.60 -15.73 -14.86
C MET A 261 12.12 -15.55 -13.41
N ASN A 262 11.22 -16.41 -12.93
CA ASN A 262 10.73 -16.31 -11.55
C ASN A 262 11.82 -16.68 -10.53
N LEU A 263 12.60 -17.74 -10.77
CA LEU A 263 13.72 -18.13 -9.90
C LEU A 263 14.79 -17.04 -9.84
N LEU A 264 15.10 -16.40 -10.97
CA LEU A 264 16.01 -15.25 -11.02
C LEU A 264 15.46 -14.08 -10.18
N GLY A 265 14.16 -13.76 -10.32
CA GLY A 265 13.51 -12.72 -9.55
C GLY A 265 13.54 -12.98 -8.04
N PHE A 266 13.19 -14.18 -7.60
CA PHE A 266 13.26 -14.56 -6.18
C PHE A 266 14.70 -14.59 -5.65
N GLY A 267 15.67 -14.98 -6.47
CA GLY A 267 17.10 -14.92 -6.13
C GLY A 267 17.56 -13.49 -5.86
N LEU A 268 17.24 -12.56 -6.76
CA LEU A 268 17.55 -11.13 -6.57
C LEU A 268 16.83 -10.54 -5.37
N ALA A 269 15.54 -10.85 -5.18
CA ALA A 269 14.76 -10.42 -4.03
C ALA A 269 15.40 -10.88 -2.69
N GLY A 270 15.93 -12.11 -2.66
CA GLY A 270 16.66 -12.64 -1.51
C GLY A 270 17.93 -11.84 -1.16
N LEU A 271 18.67 -11.39 -2.17
CA LEU A 271 19.88 -10.57 -1.98
C LEU A 271 19.55 -9.16 -1.44
N VAL A 272 18.48 -8.54 -1.95
CA VAL A 272 18.09 -7.18 -1.53
C VAL A 272 17.27 -7.12 -0.25
N ARG A 273 16.76 -8.26 0.24
CA ARG A 273 15.95 -8.34 1.49
C ARG A 273 16.62 -7.66 2.68
N ARG A 274 17.95 -7.75 2.78
CA ARG A 274 18.72 -7.12 3.87
C ARG A 274 18.57 -5.59 3.89
N PHE A 275 18.38 -4.98 2.73
CA PHE A 275 18.29 -3.52 2.58
C PHE A 275 16.83 -3.03 2.53
N LEU A 276 15.90 -3.85 2.01
CA LEU A 276 14.51 -3.42 1.79
C LEU A 276 13.52 -3.90 2.86
N VAL A 277 13.85 -4.94 3.62
CA VAL A 277 12.89 -5.60 4.54
C VAL A 277 13.34 -5.58 5.99
N TYR A 278 14.64 -5.76 6.27
CA TYR A 278 15.13 -5.80 7.66
C TYR A 278 15.21 -4.44 8.36
N PRO A 279 15.51 -3.31 7.68
CA PRO A 279 15.48 -2.01 8.35
C PRO A 279 14.06 -1.66 8.82
N SER A 280 13.92 -1.26 10.07
CA SER A 280 12.63 -0.97 10.73
C SER A 280 11.90 0.24 10.13
N PHE A 281 12.64 1.15 9.48
CA PHE A 281 12.07 2.36 8.87
C PHE A 281 11.40 2.13 7.52
N CYS A 282 11.58 0.96 6.90
CA CYS A 282 10.94 0.62 5.62
C CYS A 282 9.49 0.18 5.83
N ILE A 283 8.54 1.12 5.74
CA ILE A 283 7.11 0.85 5.86
C ILE A 283 6.53 0.45 4.50
N TRP A 284 5.70 -0.61 4.49
CA TRP A 284 5.03 -1.11 3.28
C TRP A 284 3.49 -1.01 3.41
N PRO A 285 2.86 0.12 3.01
CA PRO A 285 1.43 0.38 3.24
C PRO A 285 0.50 -0.70 2.68
N ARG A 286 0.80 -1.24 1.49
CA ARG A 286 0.01 -2.32 0.87
C ARG A 286 0.02 -3.60 1.73
N SER A 287 1.13 -3.89 2.40
CA SER A 287 1.23 -5.03 3.31
C SER A 287 0.43 -4.79 4.59
N LEU A 288 0.45 -3.56 5.12
CA LEU A 288 -0.33 -3.17 6.31
C LEU A 288 -1.83 -3.40 6.07
N ALA A 289 -2.36 -3.04 4.92
CA ALA A 289 -3.78 -3.27 4.60
C ALA A 289 -4.17 -4.77 4.66
N THR A 290 -3.27 -5.66 4.22
CA THR A 290 -3.48 -7.12 4.29
C THR A 290 -3.46 -7.60 5.75
N VAL A 291 -2.56 -7.06 6.57
CA VAL A 291 -2.49 -7.39 8.00
C VAL A 291 -3.71 -6.86 8.75
N ALA A 292 -4.14 -5.63 8.47
CA ALA A 292 -5.32 -5.01 9.06
C ALA A 292 -6.59 -5.82 8.77
N LEU A 293 -6.75 -6.29 7.52
CA LEU A 293 -7.85 -7.17 7.17
C LEU A 293 -7.79 -8.48 7.95
N ASN A 294 -6.59 -9.08 8.08
CA ASN A 294 -6.43 -10.32 8.84
C ASN A 294 -6.84 -10.15 10.30
N GLN A 295 -6.36 -9.08 10.92
CA GLN A 295 -6.64 -8.74 12.30
C GLN A 295 -8.13 -8.46 12.51
N SER A 296 -8.78 -7.76 11.56
CA SER A 296 -10.23 -7.49 11.63
C SER A 296 -11.10 -8.75 11.52
N LEU A 297 -10.61 -9.82 10.89
CA LEU A 297 -11.36 -11.07 10.72
C LEU A 297 -11.19 -12.02 11.92
N HIS A 298 -10.11 -11.89 12.69
CA HIS A 298 -9.82 -12.73 13.86
C HIS A 298 -10.04 -12.03 15.21
N ASN A 299 -10.03 -10.69 15.25
CA ASN A 299 -10.33 -9.94 16.46
C ASN A 299 -11.85 -9.72 16.60
N GLU A 300 -12.46 -10.44 17.53
CA GLU A 300 -13.85 -10.22 17.96
C GLU A 300 -13.96 -9.07 18.98
N SER A 301 -12.83 -8.58 19.52
CA SER A 301 -12.77 -7.54 20.55
C SER A 301 -12.74 -6.12 19.96
N GLY A 302 -13.78 -5.35 20.30
CA GLY A 302 -13.76 -3.88 20.27
C GLY A 302 -14.38 -3.24 19.03
N ASN A 303 -15.70 -3.02 19.06
CA ASN A 303 -16.31 -1.92 18.31
C ASN A 303 -15.91 -0.60 18.98
N SER A 304 -14.64 -0.21 18.87
CA SER A 304 -14.22 1.13 19.29
C SER A 304 -14.94 2.13 18.41
N SER A 305 -15.65 3.05 19.05
CA SER A 305 -16.35 4.12 18.35
C SER A 305 -15.30 5.07 17.80
N VAL A 306 -15.22 5.18 16.47
CA VAL A 306 -14.21 6.03 15.81
C VAL A 306 -14.85 7.35 15.44
N LEU A 307 -14.16 8.45 15.72
CA LEU A 307 -14.54 9.76 15.19
C LEU A 307 -14.29 9.77 13.68
N GLY A 308 -15.35 9.80 12.89
CA GLY A 308 -15.25 9.93 11.45
C GLY A 308 -15.21 11.39 10.99
N PRO A 309 -15.20 11.61 9.67
CA PRO A 309 -15.23 12.94 9.10
C PRO A 309 -16.45 13.72 9.61
N PHE A 310 -16.29 15.03 9.76
CA PHE A 310 -17.30 15.94 10.32
C PHE A 310 -17.64 15.72 11.81
N LYS A 311 -16.70 15.20 12.60
CA LYS A 311 -16.86 14.95 14.05
C LYS A 311 -18.00 13.99 14.40
N LYS A 312 -18.43 13.15 13.45
CA LYS A 312 -19.50 12.19 13.68
C LYS A 312 -18.90 10.88 14.18
N ILE A 313 -19.41 10.38 15.30
CA ILE A 313 -18.96 9.10 15.87
C ILE A 313 -19.59 7.95 15.07
N TYR A 314 -18.77 7.11 14.46
CA TYR A 314 -19.20 5.90 13.75
C TYR A 314 -19.04 4.70 14.67
N SER A 315 -20.17 4.05 15.00
CA SER A 315 -20.24 2.85 15.85
C SER A 315 -20.52 1.57 15.03
N MET A 316 -20.58 1.67 13.70
CA MET A 316 -20.88 0.51 12.86
C MET A 316 -19.74 -0.51 12.90
N THR A 317 -20.10 -1.79 13.03
CA THR A 317 -19.10 -2.87 13.01
C THR A 317 -18.35 -2.90 11.68
N ARG A 318 -17.05 -3.23 11.72
CA ARG A 318 -16.17 -3.29 10.53
C ARG A 318 -16.76 -4.19 9.43
N TYR A 319 -17.31 -5.33 9.82
CA TYR A 319 -17.96 -6.27 8.91
C TYR A 319 -19.24 -5.71 8.26
N ARG A 320 -20.09 -4.99 9.00
CA ARG A 320 -21.29 -4.35 8.42
C ARG A 320 -20.90 -3.26 7.43
N PHE A 321 -19.90 -2.45 7.76
CA PHE A 321 -19.37 -1.44 6.84
C PHE A 321 -18.85 -2.07 5.55
N PHE A 322 -18.10 -3.17 5.66
CA PHE A 322 -17.62 -3.93 4.51
C PHE A 322 -18.78 -4.41 3.62
N MET A 323 -19.82 -5.04 4.19
CA MET A 323 -20.95 -5.56 3.42
C MET A 323 -21.75 -4.45 2.71
N VAL A 324 -21.96 -3.30 3.37
CA VAL A 324 -22.62 -2.14 2.75
C VAL A 324 -21.78 -1.60 1.59
N SER A 325 -20.48 -1.43 1.80
CA SER A 325 -19.56 -0.92 0.76
C SER A 325 -19.44 -1.89 -0.41
N PHE A 326 -19.38 -3.19 -0.14
CA PHE A 326 -19.37 -4.24 -1.15
C PHE A 326 -20.64 -4.22 -2.00
N ALA A 327 -21.81 -4.13 -1.37
CA ALA A 327 -23.08 -4.04 -2.10
C ALA A 327 -23.19 -2.75 -2.93
N ALA A 328 -22.75 -1.62 -2.38
CA ALA A 328 -22.74 -0.35 -3.09
C ALA A 328 -21.83 -0.40 -4.33
N MET A 329 -20.61 -0.93 -4.18
CA MET A 329 -19.68 -1.10 -5.31
C MET A 329 -20.18 -2.12 -6.32
N PHE A 330 -20.77 -3.23 -5.86
CA PHE A 330 -21.39 -4.23 -6.74
C PHE A 330 -22.46 -3.60 -7.63
N VAL A 331 -23.34 -2.75 -7.09
CA VAL A 331 -24.34 -2.03 -7.90
C VAL A 331 -23.68 -0.98 -8.78
N TRP A 332 -22.70 -0.23 -8.26
CA TRP A 332 -22.02 0.83 -9.02
C TRP A 332 -21.34 0.29 -10.27
N PHE A 333 -20.67 -0.87 -10.21
CA PHE A 333 -19.98 -1.45 -11.37
C PHE A 333 -20.88 -1.72 -12.57
N TRP A 334 -22.20 -1.92 -12.38
CA TRP A 334 -23.12 -2.12 -13.50
C TRP A 334 -23.34 -0.84 -14.31
N PHE A 335 -23.15 0.34 -13.70
CA PHE A 335 -23.35 1.62 -14.37
C PHE A 335 -22.31 1.89 -15.46
N PRO A 336 -20.99 1.94 -15.18
CA PRO A 336 -19.99 2.19 -16.21
C PRO A 336 -19.82 1.00 -17.16
N ASP A 337 -20.11 -0.24 -16.74
CA ASP A 337 -19.87 -1.41 -17.60
C ASP A 337 -21.05 -1.77 -18.51
N LEU A 338 -22.30 -1.61 -18.04
CA LEU A 338 -23.48 -2.14 -18.72
C LEU A 338 -24.53 -1.08 -19.06
N ILE A 339 -24.86 -0.18 -18.13
CA ILE A 339 -25.98 0.76 -18.30
C ILE A 339 -25.55 1.98 -19.14
N VAL A 340 -24.43 2.62 -18.78
CA VAL A 340 -23.90 3.82 -19.44
C VAL A 340 -22.39 3.68 -19.65
N SER A 341 -22.01 2.99 -20.73
CA SER A 341 -20.59 2.78 -21.07
C SER A 341 -19.79 4.07 -21.29
N ALA A 342 -20.46 5.19 -21.55
CA ALA A 342 -19.81 6.51 -21.64
C ALA A 342 -19.21 6.99 -20.30
N LEU A 343 -19.63 6.44 -19.16
CA LEU A 343 -19.06 6.75 -17.85
C LEU A 343 -17.68 6.13 -17.65
N SER A 344 -17.36 5.04 -18.36
CA SER A 344 -16.07 4.36 -18.26
C SER A 344 -14.95 5.20 -18.89
N LEU A 345 -15.17 5.82 -20.05
CA LEU A 345 -14.23 6.76 -20.68
C LEU A 345 -14.91 8.13 -20.86
N PHE A 346 -14.85 8.95 -19.82
CA PHE A 346 -15.59 10.20 -19.74
C PHE A 346 -14.80 11.37 -20.35
N ASN A 347 -14.79 11.46 -21.69
CA ASN A 347 -14.06 12.50 -22.42
C ASN A 347 -14.92 13.76 -22.69
N TRP A 348 -15.43 14.37 -21.63
CA TRP A 348 -16.37 15.51 -21.72
C TRP A 348 -15.76 16.77 -22.37
N LEU A 349 -14.46 17.01 -22.17
CA LEU A 349 -13.76 18.16 -22.78
C LEU A 349 -13.74 18.09 -24.31
N ALA A 350 -13.58 16.88 -24.87
CA ALA A 350 -13.63 16.70 -26.31
C ALA A 350 -15.05 16.88 -26.89
N TRP A 351 -16.11 16.72 -26.07
CA TRP A 351 -17.49 16.98 -26.51
C TRP A 351 -17.79 18.46 -26.71
N ILE A 352 -17.06 19.35 -26.02
CA ILE A 352 -17.23 20.81 -26.17
C ILE A 352 -16.86 21.26 -27.58
N SER A 353 -15.80 20.67 -28.15
CA SER A 353 -15.35 20.96 -29.52
C SER A 353 -14.76 19.71 -30.19
N PRO A 354 -15.61 18.84 -30.75
CA PRO A 354 -15.20 17.52 -31.24
C PRO A 354 -14.26 17.57 -32.46
N ASN A 355 -14.28 18.65 -33.23
CA ASN A 355 -13.46 18.78 -34.45
C ASN A 355 -12.08 19.42 -34.19
N ASN A 356 -11.78 19.80 -32.95
CA ASN A 356 -10.50 20.43 -32.62
C ASN A 356 -9.45 19.36 -32.30
N PHE A 357 -8.48 19.22 -33.20
CA PHE A 357 -7.37 18.28 -33.04
C PHE A 357 -6.54 18.58 -31.80
N ASN A 358 -6.16 19.85 -31.57
CA ASN A 358 -5.30 20.23 -30.43
C ASN A 358 -5.98 19.91 -29.09
N LEU A 359 -7.28 20.21 -28.99
CA LEU A 359 -8.06 19.88 -27.80
C LEU A 359 -8.10 18.36 -27.58
N THR A 360 -8.45 17.60 -28.62
CA THR A 360 -8.57 16.14 -28.53
C THR A 360 -7.23 15.44 -28.29
N ALA A 361 -6.13 15.96 -28.84
CA ALA A 361 -4.78 15.44 -28.65
C ALA A 361 -4.31 15.59 -27.19
N ILE A 362 -4.68 16.70 -26.52
CA ILE A 362 -4.31 16.94 -25.12
C ILE A 362 -5.26 16.21 -24.17
N THR A 363 -6.58 16.40 -24.32
CA THR A 363 -7.57 15.94 -23.33
C THR A 363 -8.10 14.54 -23.59
N GLY A 364 -7.89 13.98 -24.78
CA GLY A 364 -8.45 12.71 -25.19
C GLY A 364 -7.85 11.51 -24.46
N VAL A 365 -8.70 10.56 -24.06
CA VAL A 365 -8.29 9.39 -23.25
C VAL A 365 -7.75 8.22 -24.10
N SER A 366 -8.26 8.00 -25.32
CA SER A 366 -7.85 6.83 -26.13
C SER A 366 -6.71 7.08 -27.12
N LYS A 367 -6.58 8.31 -27.63
CA LYS A 367 -5.55 8.71 -28.62
C LYS A 367 -4.82 10.00 -28.26
N GLY A 368 -5.20 10.61 -27.14
CA GLY A 368 -4.58 11.82 -26.62
C GLY A 368 -3.71 11.51 -25.39
N LEU A 369 -3.28 12.57 -24.73
CA LEU A 369 -2.45 12.51 -23.51
C LEU A 369 -3.26 12.30 -22.23
N GLY A 370 -4.59 12.34 -22.29
CA GLY A 370 -5.45 12.08 -21.14
C GLY A 370 -5.46 13.19 -20.09
N PHE A 371 -5.06 14.43 -20.43
CA PHE A 371 -5.15 15.60 -19.55
C PHE A 371 -6.61 16.04 -19.37
N ASN A 372 -7.36 15.26 -18.60
CA ASN A 372 -8.75 15.49 -18.27
C ASN A 372 -8.91 15.39 -16.75
N PRO A 373 -9.40 16.43 -16.06
CA PRO A 373 -9.59 16.41 -14.61
C PRO A 373 -10.52 15.29 -14.11
N LEU A 374 -11.52 14.90 -14.92
CA LEU A 374 -12.46 13.83 -14.60
C LEU A 374 -12.53 12.86 -15.80
N PRO A 375 -11.56 11.95 -15.93
CA PRO A 375 -11.43 11.09 -17.11
C PRO A 375 -12.34 9.85 -17.07
N THR A 376 -12.80 9.44 -15.89
CA THR A 376 -13.58 8.20 -15.72
C THR A 376 -14.40 8.23 -14.43
N PHE A 377 -15.52 7.51 -14.44
CA PHE A 377 -16.29 7.13 -13.24
C PHE A 377 -16.19 5.62 -12.95
N ASP A 378 -15.37 4.91 -13.72
CA ASP A 378 -15.06 3.49 -13.52
C ASP A 378 -13.88 3.34 -12.57
N TRP A 379 -14.13 2.67 -11.46
CA TRP A 379 -13.11 2.44 -10.44
C TRP A 379 -11.91 1.64 -10.97
N ASN A 380 -12.12 0.68 -11.88
CA ASN A 380 -11.03 -0.12 -12.45
C ASN A 380 -10.08 0.72 -13.31
N ILE A 381 -10.60 1.75 -13.99
CA ILE A 381 -9.79 2.67 -14.79
C ILE A 381 -9.13 3.70 -13.87
N ALA A 382 -9.85 4.22 -12.88
CA ALA A 382 -9.32 5.18 -11.92
C ALA A 382 -8.15 4.62 -11.10
N THR A 383 -8.21 3.35 -10.69
CA THR A 383 -7.17 2.70 -9.89
C THR A 383 -6.23 1.80 -10.70
N TYR A 384 -6.16 1.97 -12.03
CA TYR A 384 -5.34 1.09 -12.87
C TYR A 384 -3.85 1.16 -12.53
N TYR A 385 -3.36 2.35 -12.16
CA TYR A 385 -1.94 2.59 -11.83
C TYR A 385 -1.66 2.76 -10.34
N ILE A 386 -2.55 3.41 -9.59
CA ILE A 386 -2.35 3.73 -8.17
C ILE A 386 -3.64 3.41 -7.41
N ASP A 387 -3.49 2.83 -6.21
CA ASP A 387 -4.58 2.61 -5.26
C ASP A 387 -4.61 3.78 -4.24
N PRO A 388 -5.40 4.84 -4.45
CA PRO A 388 -5.35 6.06 -3.64
C PRO A 388 -5.81 5.86 -2.19
N LEU A 389 -6.51 4.76 -1.90
CA LEU A 389 -6.97 4.41 -0.56
C LEU A 389 -5.88 3.73 0.29
N LEU A 390 -4.85 3.19 -0.35
CA LEU A 390 -3.78 2.43 0.32
C LEU A 390 -2.45 3.17 0.29
N VAL A 391 -2.20 3.90 -0.80
CA VAL A 391 -0.96 4.65 -1.01
C VAL A 391 -1.09 6.03 -0.39
N PRO A 392 -0.11 6.51 0.39
CA PRO A 392 -0.14 7.85 0.96
C PRO A 392 -0.35 8.96 -0.07
N PHE A 393 -0.98 10.05 0.36
CA PHE A 393 -1.30 11.18 -0.52
C PHE A 393 -0.04 11.80 -1.14
N HIS A 394 1.05 11.96 -0.37
CA HIS A 394 2.28 12.57 -0.88
C HIS A 394 2.89 11.77 -2.04
N VAL A 395 2.88 10.44 -1.98
CA VAL A 395 3.35 9.57 -3.08
C VAL A 395 2.46 9.77 -4.30
N THR A 396 1.13 9.74 -4.11
CA THR A 396 0.16 9.93 -5.18
C THR A 396 0.32 11.30 -5.85
N PHE A 397 0.54 12.34 -5.06
CA PHE A 397 0.75 13.70 -5.54
C PHE A 397 2.09 13.85 -6.27
N ASN A 398 3.15 13.20 -5.78
CA ASN A 398 4.45 13.19 -6.47
C ASN A 398 4.35 12.51 -7.84
N MET A 399 3.72 11.34 -7.92
CA MET A 399 3.48 10.65 -9.20
C MET A 399 2.62 11.51 -10.15
N PHE A 400 1.63 12.22 -9.62
CA PHE A 400 0.82 13.17 -10.39
C PHE A 400 1.67 14.31 -10.97
N LEU A 401 2.56 14.92 -10.17
CA LEU A 401 3.47 15.96 -10.64
C LEU A 401 4.42 15.42 -11.72
N GLY A 402 4.99 14.23 -11.53
CA GLY A 402 5.82 13.56 -12.52
C GLY A 402 5.08 13.34 -13.85
N ALA A 403 3.82 12.88 -13.79
CA ALA A 403 2.98 12.71 -14.96
C ALA A 403 2.67 14.05 -15.67
N VAL A 404 2.40 15.12 -14.93
CA VAL A 404 2.16 16.46 -15.49
C VAL A 404 3.41 17.00 -16.18
N LEU A 405 4.58 16.93 -15.54
CA LEU A 405 5.85 17.39 -16.12
C LEU A 405 6.24 16.58 -17.36
N GLY A 406 6.09 15.26 -17.29
CA GLY A 406 6.31 14.36 -18.42
C GLY A 406 5.38 14.70 -19.60
N GLY A 407 4.10 14.93 -19.33
CA GLY A 407 3.15 15.29 -20.38
C GLY A 407 3.38 16.69 -20.98
N ILE A 408 3.80 17.70 -20.18
CA ILE A 408 4.23 19.01 -20.71
C ILE A 408 5.44 18.84 -21.64
N THR A 409 6.40 17.99 -21.25
CA THR A 409 7.58 17.69 -22.07
C THR A 409 7.18 17.05 -23.40
N ILE A 410 6.25 16.07 -23.38
CA ILE A 410 5.73 15.43 -24.60
C ILE A 410 5.03 16.46 -25.51
N ILE A 411 4.22 17.36 -24.94
CA ILE A 411 3.56 18.45 -25.70
C ILE A 411 4.62 19.35 -26.34
N ALA A 412 5.61 19.81 -25.58
CA ALA A 412 6.68 20.67 -26.11
C ALA A 412 7.43 20.00 -27.27
N MET A 413 7.77 18.71 -27.13
CA MET A 413 8.47 17.96 -28.17
C MET A 413 7.62 17.70 -29.42
N TYR A 414 6.32 17.42 -29.24
CA TYR A 414 5.40 17.15 -30.35
C TYR A 414 5.19 18.38 -31.23
N TRP A 415 4.89 19.54 -30.62
CA TRP A 415 4.66 20.77 -31.38
C TRP A 415 5.95 21.43 -31.90
N ASN A 416 7.09 21.22 -31.25
CA ASN A 416 8.39 21.65 -31.77
C ASN A 416 8.97 20.69 -32.82
N ASN A 417 8.27 19.58 -33.10
CA ASN A 417 8.65 18.57 -34.09
C ASN A 417 10.11 18.09 -33.93
N THR A 418 10.58 17.94 -32.69
CA THR A 418 12.01 17.76 -32.34
C THR A 418 12.68 16.54 -32.99
N TYR A 419 11.89 15.59 -33.51
CA TYR A 419 12.38 14.40 -34.22
C TYR A 419 11.61 14.07 -35.50
N ASN A 420 11.01 15.07 -36.16
CA ASN A 420 10.11 14.85 -37.29
C ASN A 420 8.93 13.94 -36.97
N THR A 421 8.47 13.88 -35.71
CA THR A 421 7.39 13.00 -35.26
C THR A 421 6.00 13.61 -35.39
N GLY A 422 5.87 14.87 -35.84
CA GLY A 422 4.60 15.59 -35.91
C GLY A 422 3.55 14.98 -36.85
N TYR A 423 3.95 14.10 -37.78
CA TYR A 423 3.02 13.36 -38.65
C TYR A 423 2.43 12.11 -37.99
N LEU A 424 2.93 11.71 -36.81
CA LEU A 424 2.45 10.55 -36.06
C LEU A 424 1.38 10.97 -35.03
N PRO A 425 0.46 10.06 -34.66
CA PRO A 425 -0.42 10.29 -33.52
C PRO A 425 0.39 10.48 -32.23
N ILE A 426 0.00 11.45 -31.39
CA ILE A 426 0.71 11.80 -30.15
C ILE A 426 0.82 10.62 -29.17
N ASN A 427 -0.18 9.73 -29.17
CA ASN A 427 -0.20 8.52 -28.37
C ASN A 427 -0.78 7.36 -29.19
N THR A 428 0.00 6.30 -29.34
CA THR A 428 -0.38 5.13 -30.13
C THR A 428 0.48 3.91 -29.80
N ASN A 429 -0.15 2.74 -29.77
CA ASN A 429 0.51 1.44 -29.57
C ASN A 429 0.91 0.78 -30.90
N THR A 430 0.78 1.47 -32.03
CA THR A 430 1.10 0.92 -33.35
C THR A 430 2.45 1.41 -33.87
N MET A 431 3.22 0.51 -34.49
CA MET A 431 4.47 0.85 -35.16
C MET A 431 4.20 1.46 -36.55
N PHE A 432 4.91 2.54 -36.87
CA PHE A 432 4.83 3.24 -38.14
C PHE A 432 6.18 3.19 -38.87
N ASP A 433 6.15 3.22 -40.19
CA ASP A 433 7.33 3.47 -40.99
C ASP A 433 7.67 4.98 -41.05
N ASN A 434 8.78 5.30 -41.71
CA ASN A 434 9.23 6.67 -41.95
C ASN A 434 8.28 7.50 -42.84
N THR A 435 7.22 6.91 -43.37
CA THR A 435 6.18 7.59 -44.17
C THR A 435 4.86 7.73 -43.42
N GLY A 436 4.77 7.23 -42.17
CA GLY A 436 3.55 7.27 -41.37
C GLY A 436 2.54 6.17 -41.72
N ALA A 437 2.90 5.21 -42.58
CA ALA A 437 2.09 4.03 -42.83
C ALA A 437 2.38 2.94 -41.79
N LYS A 438 1.46 1.99 -41.64
CA LYS A 438 1.61 0.89 -40.67
C LYS A 438 2.81 0.03 -41.06
N TYR A 439 3.72 -0.16 -40.13
CA TYR A 439 4.95 -0.91 -40.38
C TYR A 439 4.65 -2.39 -40.66
N ASN A 440 5.13 -2.91 -41.80
CA ASN A 440 4.99 -4.32 -42.16
C ASN A 440 6.20 -5.11 -41.66
N VAL A 441 6.00 -5.91 -40.61
CA VAL A 441 7.07 -6.67 -39.95
C VAL A 441 7.60 -7.79 -40.85
N SER A 442 6.80 -8.31 -41.79
CA SER A 442 7.17 -9.48 -42.61
C SER A 442 8.19 -9.20 -43.73
N SER A 443 8.49 -7.93 -44.06
CA SER A 443 9.25 -7.59 -45.28
C SER A 443 10.78 -7.57 -45.17
N ARG A 444 11.39 -7.86 -44.01
CA ARG A 444 12.86 -7.95 -43.86
C ARG A 444 13.26 -9.04 -42.86
N PRO A 445 14.15 -10.02 -43.18
CA PRO A 445 14.55 -11.07 -42.22
C PRO A 445 15.60 -10.63 -41.18
N ALA A 446 16.19 -9.43 -41.28
CA ALA A 446 17.36 -9.01 -40.49
C ALA A 446 16.99 -8.26 -39.18
N TYR A 447 16.03 -8.78 -38.41
CA TYR A 447 15.43 -8.06 -37.26
C TYR A 447 16.16 -8.21 -35.92
N LEU A 448 17.04 -9.19 -35.74
CA LEU A 448 17.67 -9.38 -34.43
C LEU A 448 18.57 -8.19 -34.03
N ASP A 449 19.31 -7.60 -34.97
CA ASP A 449 20.31 -6.55 -34.64
C ASP A 449 19.69 -5.16 -34.38
N MET A 450 18.53 -4.86 -35.00
CA MET A 450 17.85 -3.57 -34.87
C MET A 450 17.06 -3.45 -33.55
N ILE A 451 16.50 -4.54 -33.04
CA ILE A 451 15.69 -4.53 -31.82
C ILE A 451 16.57 -4.41 -30.57
N TYR A 452 17.77 -5.01 -30.56
CA TYR A 452 18.77 -4.72 -29.53
C TYR A 452 19.22 -3.26 -29.54
N ARG A 453 19.04 -2.51 -30.65
CA ARG A 453 19.53 -1.13 -30.75
C ARG A 453 18.45 -0.07 -30.54
N TYR A 454 17.19 -0.35 -30.90
CA TYR A 454 16.08 0.63 -30.82
C TYR A 454 15.02 0.32 -29.76
N GLN A 455 14.79 -0.95 -29.42
CA GLN A 455 13.83 -1.29 -28.37
C GLN A 455 14.39 -0.99 -26.97
N LEU A 456 15.72 -1.10 -26.81
CA LEU A 456 16.41 -0.54 -25.65
C LEU A 456 16.08 0.95 -25.52
N CYS A 457 16.20 1.80 -26.55
CA CYS A 457 15.85 3.22 -26.42
C CYS A 457 14.38 3.55 -26.05
N TYR A 458 13.36 2.85 -26.56
CA TYR A 458 11.96 3.20 -26.26
C TYR A 458 11.42 2.57 -24.96
N LEU A 459 11.86 1.34 -24.63
CA LEU A 459 11.59 0.79 -23.30
C LEU A 459 12.45 1.49 -22.24
N ASP A 460 13.70 1.83 -22.52
CA ASP A 460 14.57 2.56 -21.60
C ASP A 460 14.15 4.02 -21.45
N ILE A 461 13.61 4.74 -22.44
CA ILE A 461 13.16 6.12 -22.15
C ILE A 461 11.91 6.12 -21.28
N SER A 462 10.99 5.17 -21.47
CA SER A 462 9.79 5.08 -20.64
C SER A 462 10.12 4.58 -19.23
N ILE A 463 11.04 3.62 -19.12
CA ILE A 463 11.49 3.01 -17.86
C ILE A 463 12.57 3.84 -17.18
N LEU A 464 13.52 4.48 -17.87
CA LEU A 464 14.43 5.49 -17.31
C LEU A 464 13.67 6.76 -16.97
N ILE A 465 12.67 7.23 -17.71
CA ILE A 465 11.89 8.39 -17.21
C ILE A 465 11.12 7.98 -15.95
N TYR A 466 10.58 6.76 -15.87
CA TYR A 466 9.91 6.29 -14.64
C TYR A 466 10.89 6.05 -13.48
N ILE A 467 12.04 5.42 -13.75
CA ILE A 467 13.07 5.08 -12.77
C ILE A 467 13.90 6.33 -12.40
N ASP A 468 14.26 7.21 -13.33
CA ASP A 468 14.92 8.48 -13.04
C ASP A 468 13.96 9.46 -12.35
N ILE A 469 12.67 9.51 -12.67
CA ILE A 469 11.75 10.38 -11.92
C ILE A 469 11.56 9.83 -10.51
N ASP A 470 11.32 8.52 -10.33
CA ASP A 470 11.15 7.95 -8.98
C ASP A 470 12.46 7.93 -8.16
N ILE A 471 13.63 7.66 -8.76
CA ILE A 471 14.93 7.68 -8.08
C ILE A 471 15.43 9.11 -7.88
N THR A 472 15.34 9.99 -8.87
CA THR A 472 15.78 11.40 -8.74
C THR A 472 14.86 12.18 -7.78
N LEU A 473 13.56 11.88 -7.71
CA LEU A 473 12.68 12.52 -6.71
C LEU A 473 12.74 11.87 -5.33
N CYS A 474 13.01 10.57 -5.21
CA CYS A 474 13.39 9.98 -3.92
C CYS A 474 14.72 10.58 -3.40
N LEU A 475 15.64 10.94 -4.30
CA LEU A 475 16.87 11.68 -3.96
C LEU A 475 16.61 13.17 -3.69
N LEU A 476 15.57 13.79 -4.25
CA LEU A 476 15.20 15.19 -3.94
C LEU A 476 14.37 15.33 -2.65
N ASN A 477 13.70 14.26 -2.21
CA ASN A 477 13.02 14.20 -0.90
C ASN A 477 13.89 13.55 0.20
N GLY A 478 15.13 13.16 -0.13
CA GLY A 478 16.12 12.68 0.83
C GLY A 478 17.26 13.68 0.96
N TYR A 479 17.38 14.26 2.16
CA TYR A 479 18.50 15.06 2.67
C TYR A 479 18.60 16.51 2.15
N PRO A 480 18.19 17.52 2.95
CA PRO A 480 19.01 18.70 3.13
C PRO A 480 20.16 18.34 4.08
N ASP A 481 21.26 17.88 3.50
CA ASP A 481 22.66 18.31 3.76
C ASP A 481 23.68 17.34 3.13
#